data_AF-A0A7J8T4F1-F1
#
_entry.id   AF-A0A7J8T4F1-F1
#
_cell.length_a   1.000
_cell.length_b   1.000
_cell.length_c   1.000
_cell.angle_alpha   90.00
_cell.angle_beta   90.00
_cell.angle_gamma   90.00
#
_symmetry.space_group_name_H-M   'P 1'
#
loop_
_entity.id
_entity.type
_entity.pdbx_description
1 polymer ?
#
loop_
_entity_poly.entity_id
_entity_poly.type
_entity_poly.pdbx_seq_one_letter_code
_entity_poly.pdbx_strand_id
1 'polypeptide(L)'
;MNNDVAIRSVVMESKPKTKIVCTLGPSCRSVSMIEKLLKAGLNVARFNFSHGSHDYHQETLDNLRAAMINTGIFCAVMLDTKGPEIRTGFLKDGKVQLKQGEEITITTDYDIKGDEKLISMSYKKLAEDVKPGMVILCADGTISFTVLSCDLETGLVHCRCENSAVLGERKNVNLPGVVVDLPTLTDKDKEDILQWGVPNKIDMIALSFVRKGSDLVE
;
A
#
# COMPACT_ATOMS: atom_id res chain seq x y z
N MET A 1 51.59 7.88 -9.99
CA MET A 1 51.58 6.42 -9.77
C MET A 1 50.15 5.95 -9.99
N ASN A 2 49.91 5.36 -11.17
CA ASN A 2 48.61 4.85 -11.58
C ASN A 2 48.20 3.68 -10.68
N ASN A 3 46.99 3.75 -10.13
CA ASN A 3 46.34 2.60 -9.52
C ASN A 3 45.34 2.01 -10.53
N ASP A 4 45.89 1.47 -11.61
CA ASP A 4 45.14 0.62 -12.56
C ASP A 4 45.06 -0.78 -11.96
N VAL A 5 44.07 -1.02 -11.09
CA VAL A 5 43.65 -2.39 -10.76
C VAL A 5 42.82 -2.89 -11.93
N ALA A 6 43.50 -3.46 -12.92
CA ALA A 6 42.88 -4.22 -13.99
C ALA A 6 42.21 -5.46 -13.38
N ILE A 7 40.91 -5.38 -13.12
CA ILE A 7 40.07 -6.54 -12.81
C ILE A 7 39.86 -7.30 -14.13
N ARG A 8 40.87 -8.10 -14.51
CA ARG A 8 40.68 -9.20 -15.47
C ARG A 8 40.16 -10.41 -14.69
N SER A 9 38.88 -10.38 -14.33
CA SER A 9 38.19 -11.57 -13.86
C SER A 9 37.69 -12.36 -15.06
N VAL A 10 38.13 -13.62 -15.17
CA VAL A 10 37.45 -14.65 -15.95
C VAL A 10 35.97 -14.60 -15.55
N VAL A 11 35.11 -14.12 -16.43
CA VAL A 11 33.67 -14.05 -16.19
C VAL A 11 33.13 -15.47 -16.30
N MET A 12 33.28 -16.25 -15.22
CA MET A 12 32.27 -17.26 -14.93
C MET A 12 30.97 -16.48 -14.79
N GLU A 13 29.97 -16.83 -15.60
CA GLU A 13 28.66 -16.21 -15.58
C GLU A 13 28.03 -16.42 -14.20
N SER A 14 28.34 -15.51 -13.28
CA SER A 14 27.88 -15.51 -11.91
C SER A 14 26.40 -15.20 -11.95
N LYS A 15 25.56 -16.23 -11.99
CA LYS A 15 24.12 -16.06 -11.86
C LYS A 15 23.83 -15.31 -10.57
N PRO A 16 23.16 -14.15 -10.62
CA PRO A 16 22.82 -13.40 -9.42
C PRO A 16 21.97 -14.28 -8.48
N LYS A 17 22.40 -14.35 -7.22
CA LYS A 17 21.72 -15.12 -6.17
C LYS A 17 20.46 -14.39 -5.71
N THR A 18 20.51 -13.07 -5.63
CA THR A 18 19.38 -12.21 -5.31
C THR A 18 18.39 -12.18 -6.47
N LYS A 19 17.10 -12.30 -6.16
CA LYS A 19 16.00 -12.26 -7.12
C LYS A 19 15.32 -10.89 -7.14
N ILE A 20 14.81 -10.48 -8.29
CA ILE A 20 14.20 -9.18 -8.51
C ILE A 20 12.67 -9.34 -8.57
N VAL A 21 12.00 -8.61 -7.68
CA VAL A 21 10.53 -8.46 -7.69
C VAL A 21 10.21 -7.09 -8.29
N CYS A 22 9.37 -7.05 -9.33
CA CYS A 22 8.89 -5.78 -9.91
C CYS A 22 7.37 -5.69 -9.83
N THR A 23 6.86 -4.53 -9.41
CA THR A 23 5.42 -4.25 -9.53
C THR A 23 5.08 -3.93 -10.98
N LEU A 24 4.12 -4.65 -11.57
CA LEU A 24 3.61 -4.35 -12.89
C LEU A 24 2.50 -3.31 -12.79
N GLY A 25 2.64 -2.22 -13.55
CA GLY A 25 1.72 -1.09 -13.53
C GLY A 25 1.61 -0.44 -14.92
N PRO A 26 0.96 0.74 -15.02
CA PRO A 26 0.65 1.36 -16.31
C PRO A 26 1.88 1.60 -17.20
N SER A 27 3.03 1.89 -16.60
CA SER A 27 4.29 2.15 -17.32
C SER A 27 4.99 0.89 -17.84
N CYS A 28 4.63 -0.30 -17.33
CA CYS A 28 5.41 -1.51 -17.56
C CYS A 28 4.59 -2.79 -17.81
N ARG A 29 3.29 -2.67 -18.10
CA ARG A 29 2.39 -3.83 -18.32
C ARG A 29 2.20 -4.27 -19.78
N SER A 30 2.82 -3.58 -20.75
CA SER A 30 2.77 -4.02 -22.14
C SER A 30 3.70 -5.21 -22.38
N VAL A 31 3.32 -6.12 -23.27
CA VAL A 31 4.13 -7.32 -23.61
C VAL A 31 5.58 -6.94 -23.91
N SER A 32 5.81 -5.98 -24.81
CA SER A 32 7.16 -5.57 -25.22
C SER A 32 8.00 -4.97 -24.09
N MET A 33 7.37 -4.31 -23.10
CA MET A 33 8.08 -3.81 -21.94
C MET A 33 8.39 -4.94 -20.96
N ILE A 34 7.44 -5.84 -20.71
CA ILE A 34 7.65 -7.00 -19.85
C ILE A 34 8.78 -7.89 -20.41
N GLU A 35 8.86 -8.11 -21.72
CA GLU A 35 9.97 -8.84 -22.34
C GLU A 35 11.34 -8.20 -22.03
N LYS A 36 11.42 -6.86 -22.04
CA LYS A 36 12.63 -6.14 -21.65
C LYS A 36 12.94 -6.34 -20.17
N LEU A 37 11.93 -6.31 -19.31
CA LEU A 37 12.09 -6.55 -17.87
C LEU A 37 12.55 -8.00 -17.59
N LEU A 38 11.98 -9.00 -18.26
CA LEU A 38 12.39 -10.40 -18.16
C LEU A 38 13.87 -10.57 -18.54
N LYS A 39 14.27 -10.02 -19.69
CA LYS A 39 15.67 -10.04 -20.16
C LYS A 39 16.62 -9.27 -19.22
N ALA A 40 16.12 -8.24 -18.54
CA ALA A 40 16.87 -7.46 -17.55
C ALA A 40 16.96 -8.15 -16.17
N GLY A 41 16.21 -9.24 -15.93
CA GLY A 41 16.33 -10.06 -14.72
C GLY A 41 15.11 -10.09 -13.81
N LEU A 42 13.93 -9.66 -14.26
CA LEU A 42 12.67 -9.83 -13.52
C LEU A 42 12.45 -11.32 -13.17
N ASN A 43 12.22 -11.62 -11.89
CA ASN A 43 11.97 -12.98 -11.42
C ASN A 43 10.57 -13.17 -10.84
N VAL A 44 10.00 -12.13 -10.22
CA VAL A 44 8.64 -12.15 -9.66
C VAL A 44 7.90 -10.89 -10.10
N ALA A 45 6.77 -11.06 -10.77
CA ALA A 45 5.83 -9.99 -11.08
C ALA A 45 4.86 -9.80 -9.92
N ARG A 46 4.93 -8.64 -9.28
CA ARG A 46 4.04 -8.22 -8.20
C ARG A 46 2.82 -7.51 -8.78
N PHE A 47 1.63 -7.97 -8.41
CA PHE A 47 0.34 -7.36 -8.72
C PHE A 47 -0.21 -6.71 -7.45
N ASN A 48 -0.22 -5.38 -7.41
CA ASN A 48 -0.65 -4.62 -6.23
C ASN A 48 -2.17 -4.39 -6.27
N PHE A 49 -2.93 -5.15 -5.45
CA PHE A 49 -4.40 -5.08 -5.41
C PHE A 49 -4.95 -3.90 -4.59
N SER A 50 -4.08 -3.04 -4.06
CA SER A 50 -4.50 -1.72 -3.53
C SER A 50 -5.10 -0.83 -4.63
N HIS A 51 -4.81 -1.12 -5.89
CA HIS A 51 -5.28 -0.39 -7.07
C HIS A 51 -5.69 -1.37 -8.19
N GLY A 52 -6.45 -0.86 -9.17
CA GLY A 52 -6.87 -1.64 -10.33
C GLY A 52 -8.06 -2.57 -10.07
N SER A 53 -8.75 -2.95 -11.14
CA SER A 53 -9.79 -3.98 -11.15
C SER A 53 -9.20 -5.36 -11.45
N HIS A 54 -10.00 -6.41 -11.29
CA HIS A 54 -9.62 -7.76 -11.74
C HIS A 54 -9.29 -7.79 -13.24
N ASP A 55 -10.05 -7.08 -14.07
CA ASP A 55 -9.78 -6.98 -15.52
C ASP A 55 -8.42 -6.34 -15.80
N TYR A 56 -8.07 -5.28 -15.07
CA TYR A 56 -6.77 -4.62 -15.18
C TYR A 56 -5.61 -5.58 -14.86
N HIS A 57 -5.77 -6.37 -13.81
CA HIS A 57 -4.78 -7.38 -13.40
C HIS A 57 -4.78 -8.58 -14.35
N GLN A 58 -5.93 -8.98 -14.89
CA GLN A 58 -6.03 -10.07 -15.87
C GLN A 58 -5.30 -9.71 -17.16
N GLU A 59 -5.55 -8.52 -17.72
CA GLU A 59 -4.83 -8.02 -18.91
C GLU A 59 -3.30 -8.02 -18.66
N THR A 60 -2.88 -7.61 -17.47
CA THR A 60 -1.47 -7.56 -17.08
C THR A 60 -0.86 -8.97 -16.99
N LEU A 61 -1.61 -9.94 -16.46
CA LEU A 61 -1.19 -11.34 -16.36
C LEU A 61 -1.10 -12.01 -17.74
N ASP A 62 -2.06 -11.75 -18.61
CA ASP A 62 -2.07 -12.29 -19.98
C ASP A 62 -0.87 -11.74 -20.77
N ASN A 63 -0.57 -10.45 -20.62
CA ASN A 63 0.63 -9.84 -21.21
C ASN A 63 1.93 -10.44 -20.66
N LEU A 64 2.00 -10.71 -19.34
CA LEU A 64 3.14 -11.36 -18.73
C LEU A 64 3.34 -12.78 -19.28
N ARG A 65 2.26 -13.56 -19.39
CA ARG A 65 2.30 -14.92 -19.97
C ARG A 65 2.77 -14.91 -21.42
N ALA A 66 2.26 -13.98 -22.23
CA ALA A 66 2.73 -13.81 -23.61
C ALA A 66 4.24 -13.46 -23.66
N ALA A 67 4.71 -12.54 -22.81
CA ALA A 67 6.12 -12.17 -22.74
C ALA A 67 7.01 -13.34 -22.28
N MET A 68 6.55 -14.18 -21.34
CA MET A 68 7.25 -15.39 -20.93
C MET A 68 7.38 -16.39 -22.09
N ILE A 69 6.31 -16.59 -22.87
CA ILE A 69 6.32 -17.44 -24.07
C ILE A 69 7.32 -16.92 -25.10
N ASN A 70 7.27 -15.60 -25.40
CA ASN A 70 8.13 -14.98 -26.41
C ASN A 70 9.62 -15.02 -26.05
N THR A 71 9.96 -14.98 -24.76
CA THR A 71 11.35 -14.91 -24.29
C THR A 71 11.90 -16.25 -23.81
N GLY A 72 11.04 -17.20 -23.48
CA GLY A 72 11.44 -18.45 -22.81
C GLY A 72 11.91 -18.25 -21.36
N ILE A 73 11.65 -17.09 -20.75
CA ILE A 73 12.06 -16.75 -19.38
C ILE A 73 10.84 -16.86 -18.46
N PHE A 74 10.93 -17.70 -17.43
CA PHE A 74 9.88 -17.84 -16.41
C PHE A 74 9.91 -16.70 -15.40
N CYS A 75 8.72 -16.31 -14.94
CA CYS A 75 8.49 -15.31 -13.91
C CYS A 75 7.35 -15.76 -13.00
N ALA A 76 7.56 -15.75 -11.69
CA ALA A 76 6.52 -16.05 -10.73
C ALA A 76 5.53 -14.87 -10.60
N VAL A 77 4.29 -15.18 -10.27
CA VAL A 77 3.21 -14.22 -10.07
C VAL A 77 2.88 -14.11 -8.59
N MET A 78 3.01 -12.89 -8.05
CA MET A 78 2.67 -12.58 -6.67
C MET A 78 1.47 -11.65 -6.61
N LEU A 79 0.40 -12.10 -5.97
CA LEU A 79 -0.73 -11.25 -5.56
C LEU A 79 -0.36 -10.56 -4.25
N ASP A 80 -0.34 -9.23 -4.25
CA ASP A 80 -0.09 -8.43 -3.06
C ASP A 80 -1.41 -7.80 -2.61
N THR A 81 -1.90 -8.23 -1.45
CA THR A 81 -3.24 -7.86 -0.95
C THR A 81 -3.27 -6.41 -0.55
N LYS A 82 -4.44 -5.79 -0.63
CA LYS A 82 -4.62 -4.40 -0.16
C LYS A 82 -4.52 -4.35 1.37
N GLY A 83 -5.18 -5.30 2.03
CA GLY A 83 -5.23 -5.37 3.48
C GLY A 83 -6.04 -4.24 4.14
N PRO A 84 -6.11 -4.27 5.47
CA PRO A 84 -6.88 -3.32 6.28
C PRO A 84 -6.16 -1.97 6.42
N GLU A 85 -6.31 -1.10 5.43
CA GLU A 85 -5.74 0.25 5.48
C GLU A 85 -6.70 1.25 6.13
N ILE A 86 -6.16 2.12 6.99
CA ILE A 86 -6.87 3.32 7.45
C ILE A 86 -6.62 4.43 6.43
N ARG A 87 -7.69 5.10 5.99
CA ARG A 87 -7.62 6.19 5.01
C ARG A 87 -8.44 7.39 5.44
N THR A 88 -8.04 8.58 5.02
CA THR A 88 -8.86 9.79 5.11
C THR A 88 -10.02 9.74 4.13
N GLY A 89 -11.13 10.42 4.44
CA GLY A 89 -12.29 10.48 3.55
C GLY A 89 -12.14 11.47 2.40
N PHE A 90 -13.29 11.84 1.84
CA PHE A 90 -13.41 12.86 0.80
C PHE A 90 -13.37 14.26 1.41
N LEU A 91 -12.97 15.25 0.61
CA LEU A 91 -12.84 16.64 1.04
C LEU A 91 -13.79 17.53 0.21
N LYS A 92 -14.29 18.62 0.78
CA LYS A 92 -15.24 19.52 0.09
C LYS A 92 -14.71 20.01 -1.26
N ASP A 93 -13.43 20.40 -1.30
CA ASP A 93 -12.74 20.90 -2.49
C ASP A 93 -11.65 19.93 -3.02
N GLY A 94 -11.70 18.65 -2.62
CA GLY A 94 -10.73 17.62 -2.99
C GLY A 94 -9.33 17.78 -2.36
N LYS A 95 -9.06 18.92 -1.73
CA LYS A 95 -7.86 19.20 -0.94
C LYS A 95 -8.16 20.20 0.15
N VAL A 96 -7.38 20.18 1.21
CA VAL A 96 -7.45 21.14 2.31
C VAL A 96 -6.06 21.55 2.74
N GLN A 97 -5.90 22.83 3.11
CA GLN A 97 -4.66 23.35 3.64
C GLN A 97 -4.70 23.28 5.17
N LEU A 98 -3.85 22.43 5.73
CA LEU A 98 -3.62 22.31 7.15
C LEU A 98 -2.51 23.26 7.57
N LYS A 99 -2.67 23.90 8.72
CA LYS A 99 -1.66 24.79 9.30
C LYS A 99 -1.18 24.25 10.63
N GLN A 100 0.13 24.33 10.83
CA GLN A 100 0.75 23.97 12.10
C GLN A 100 0.12 24.72 13.27
N GLY A 101 -0.13 24.00 14.36
CA GLY A 101 -0.70 24.52 15.60
C GLY A 101 -2.22 24.62 15.60
N GLU A 102 -2.88 24.54 14.44
CA GLU A 102 -4.35 24.56 14.38
C GLU A 102 -4.95 23.22 14.82
N GLU A 103 -6.11 23.30 15.46
CA GLU A 103 -6.88 22.14 15.89
C GLU A 103 -7.76 21.63 14.75
N ILE A 104 -7.86 20.31 14.67
CA ILE A 104 -8.69 19.59 13.72
C ILE A 104 -9.43 18.46 14.43
N THR A 105 -10.68 18.26 14.06
CA THR A 105 -11.51 17.17 14.56
C THR A 105 -11.51 16.02 13.54
N ILE A 106 -11.28 14.81 14.02
CA ILE A 106 -11.37 13.61 13.20
C ILE A 106 -12.65 12.87 13.59
N THR A 107 -13.50 12.64 12.60
CA THR A 107 -14.69 11.78 12.71
C THR A 107 -14.46 10.43 12.05
N THR A 108 -15.20 9.42 12.47
CA THR A 108 -15.26 8.11 11.78
C THR A 108 -16.47 8.00 10.84
N ASP A 109 -17.30 9.04 10.76
CA ASP A 109 -18.35 9.16 9.75
C ASP A 109 -17.73 9.49 8.39
N TYR A 110 -17.64 8.46 7.54
CA TYR A 110 -16.96 8.52 6.25
C TYR A 110 -17.79 9.20 5.15
N ASP A 111 -19.08 9.47 5.40
CA ASP A 111 -19.94 10.20 4.47
C ASP A 111 -19.71 11.72 4.55
N ILE A 112 -19.08 12.19 5.62
CA ILE A 112 -18.75 13.60 5.80
C ILE A 112 -17.57 13.98 4.90
N LYS A 113 -17.81 14.99 4.06
CA LYS A 113 -16.76 15.68 3.28
C LYS A 113 -16.02 16.66 4.19
N GLY A 114 -14.75 16.39 4.42
CA GLY A 114 -13.91 17.16 5.32
C GLY A 114 -13.47 18.53 4.78
N ASP A 115 -12.98 19.35 5.70
CA ASP A 115 -12.43 20.69 5.52
C ASP A 115 -11.29 20.94 6.53
N GLU A 116 -10.88 22.20 6.71
CA GLU A 116 -9.74 22.57 7.56
C GLU A 116 -9.98 22.33 9.06
N LYS A 117 -11.23 22.11 9.48
CA LYS A 117 -11.61 21.90 10.87
C LYS A 117 -12.05 20.48 11.17
N LEU A 118 -12.57 19.77 10.18
CA LEU A 118 -13.06 18.42 10.36
C LEU A 118 -12.69 17.53 9.18
N ILE A 119 -12.09 16.37 9.45
CA ILE A 119 -11.83 15.33 8.44
C ILE A 119 -12.37 13.99 8.91
N SER A 120 -12.68 13.10 7.96
CA SER A 120 -13.10 11.74 8.26
C SER A 120 -11.96 10.74 8.07
N MET A 121 -11.94 9.69 8.88
CA MET A 121 -11.04 8.53 8.74
C MET A 121 -11.84 7.23 8.77
N SER A 122 -11.38 6.22 8.02
CA SER A 122 -12.12 4.96 7.85
C SER A 122 -12.11 4.02 9.07
N TYR A 123 -11.36 4.34 10.13
CA TYR A 123 -11.19 3.46 11.29
C TYR A 123 -12.23 3.74 12.38
N LYS A 124 -13.28 2.91 12.45
CA LYS A 124 -14.43 3.12 13.36
C LYS A 124 -14.06 3.15 14.85
N LYS A 125 -13.04 2.40 15.26
CA LYS A 125 -12.58 2.34 16.66
C LYS A 125 -11.52 3.40 16.99
N LEU A 126 -11.36 4.43 16.16
CA LEU A 126 -10.29 5.42 16.33
C LEU A 126 -10.30 6.05 17.72
N ALA A 127 -11.45 6.52 18.19
CA ALA A 127 -11.59 7.15 19.51
C ALA A 127 -11.35 6.19 20.69
N GLU A 128 -11.54 4.88 20.49
CA GLU A 128 -11.29 3.85 21.51
C GLU A 128 -9.80 3.52 21.63
N ASP A 129 -9.10 3.49 20.50
CA ASP A 129 -7.74 2.94 20.42
C ASP A 129 -6.63 3.99 20.46
N VAL A 130 -6.94 5.25 20.13
CA VAL A 130 -6.00 6.36 20.31
C VAL A 130 -6.19 7.02 21.68
N LYS A 131 -5.14 7.65 22.18
CA LYS A 131 -5.15 8.34 23.48
C LYS A 131 -4.53 9.72 23.36
N PRO A 132 -4.89 10.68 24.24
CA PRO A 132 -4.21 11.96 24.33
C PRO A 132 -2.68 11.81 24.38
N GLY A 133 -1.99 12.62 23.58
CA GLY A 133 -0.54 12.58 23.40
C GLY A 133 -0.03 11.60 22.35
N MET A 134 -0.89 10.74 21.78
CA MET A 134 -0.50 9.87 20.67
C MET A 134 -0.39 10.65 19.36
N VAL A 135 0.39 10.09 18.43
CA VAL A 135 0.61 10.67 17.10
C VAL A 135 -0.20 9.88 16.07
N ILE A 136 -0.91 10.60 15.20
CA ILE A 136 -1.54 10.08 14.00
C ILE A 136 -0.74 10.60 12.80
N LEU A 137 -0.29 9.69 11.95
CA LEU A 137 0.49 10.00 10.75
C LEU A 137 -0.41 9.85 9.53
N CYS A 138 -0.40 10.82 8.63
CA CYS A 138 -1.21 10.83 7.41
C CYS A 138 -0.35 11.15 6.19
N ALA A 139 -0.76 10.66 5.01
CA ALA A 139 -0.06 10.85 3.74
C ALA A 139 1.41 10.42 3.83
N ASP A 140 1.62 9.14 4.13
CA ASP A 140 2.94 8.52 4.29
C ASP A 140 3.82 9.18 5.38
N GLY A 141 3.18 9.77 6.39
CA GLY A 141 3.85 10.47 7.48
C GLY A 141 4.27 11.91 7.16
N THR A 142 3.91 12.42 5.98
CA THR A 142 4.15 13.83 5.62
C THR A 142 3.30 14.78 6.47
N ILE A 143 2.16 14.31 6.98
CA ILE A 143 1.27 15.07 7.85
C ILE A 143 1.22 14.35 9.20
N SER A 144 1.38 15.11 10.27
CA SER A 144 1.34 14.59 11.64
C SER A 144 0.35 15.35 12.49
N PHE A 145 -0.41 14.60 13.27
CA PHE A 145 -1.38 15.11 14.22
C PHE A 145 -1.06 14.57 15.61
N THR A 146 -1.12 15.43 16.63
CA THR A 146 -1.09 14.99 18.03
C THR A 146 -2.52 14.94 18.55
N VAL A 147 -2.92 13.79 19.10
CA VAL A 147 -4.23 13.63 19.73
C VAL A 147 -4.28 14.47 21.00
N LEU A 148 -5.29 15.33 21.10
CA LEU A 148 -5.56 16.18 22.27
C LEU A 148 -6.58 15.52 23.20
N SER A 149 -7.68 15.03 22.64
CA SER A 149 -8.76 14.36 23.38
C SER A 149 -9.55 13.41 22.48
N CYS A 150 -10.24 12.46 23.11
CA CYS A 150 -11.10 11.49 22.44
C CYS A 150 -12.46 11.50 23.14
N ASP A 151 -13.52 11.62 22.36
CA ASP A 151 -14.90 11.51 22.81
C ASP A 151 -15.44 10.14 22.39
N LEU A 152 -15.67 9.28 23.38
CA LEU A 152 -16.15 7.92 23.17
C LEU A 152 -17.66 7.85 22.90
N GLU A 153 -18.43 8.87 23.29
CA GLU A 153 -19.87 8.91 23.03
C GLU A 153 -20.16 9.29 21.57
N THR A 154 -19.41 10.27 21.05
CA THR A 154 -19.57 10.73 19.67
C THR A 154 -18.62 10.05 18.67
N GLY A 155 -17.55 9.41 19.16
CA GLY A 155 -16.49 8.82 18.33
C GLY A 155 -15.53 9.86 17.74
N LEU A 156 -15.57 11.11 18.20
CA LEU A 156 -14.74 12.20 17.70
C LEU A 156 -13.36 12.20 18.37
N VAL A 157 -12.33 12.52 17.59
CA VAL A 157 -10.96 12.68 18.07
C VAL A 157 -10.47 14.08 17.75
N HIS A 158 -10.17 14.87 18.78
CA HIS A 158 -9.62 16.20 18.60
C HIS A 158 -8.11 16.11 18.55
N CYS A 159 -7.51 16.76 17.55
CA CYS A 159 -6.09 16.72 17.29
C CYS A 159 -5.55 18.12 17.04
N ARG A 160 -4.23 18.27 17.20
CA ARG A 160 -3.47 19.44 16.74
C ARG A 160 -2.61 19.05 15.54
N CYS A 161 -2.60 19.89 14.51
CA CYS A 161 -1.69 19.73 13.38
C CYS A 161 -0.26 20.10 13.81
N GLU A 162 0.70 19.20 13.65
CA GLU A 162 2.09 19.45 14.03
C GLU A 162 2.91 20.10 12.91
N ASN A 163 2.40 20.09 11.67
CA ASN A 163 3.03 20.71 10.51
C ASN A 163 2.02 21.25 9.50
N SER A 164 2.42 22.29 8.74
CA SER A 164 1.61 22.84 7.66
C SER A 164 1.77 22.01 6.39
N ALA A 165 0.66 21.59 5.79
CA ALA A 165 0.66 20.72 4.61
C ALA A 165 -0.67 20.79 3.84
N VAL A 166 -0.66 20.29 2.61
CA VAL A 166 -1.90 20.09 1.84
C VAL A 166 -2.32 18.64 1.97
N LEU A 167 -3.48 18.40 2.59
CA LEU A 167 -4.10 17.09 2.63
C LEU A 167 -4.98 16.91 1.38
N GLY A 168 -4.81 15.77 0.70
CA GLY A 168 -5.72 15.32 -0.35
C GLY A 168 -6.65 14.21 0.13
N GLU A 169 -7.47 13.69 -0.77
CA GLU A 169 -8.44 12.64 -0.43
C GLU A 169 -7.80 11.25 -0.33
N ARG A 170 -8.42 10.37 0.48
CA ARG A 170 -8.09 8.93 0.55
C ARG A 170 -6.62 8.65 0.83
N LYS A 171 -5.97 9.51 1.59
CA LYS A 171 -4.57 9.36 2.02
C LYS A 171 -4.49 8.30 3.11
N ASN A 172 -3.42 7.52 3.09
CA ASN A 172 -3.17 6.52 4.12
C ASN A 172 -2.94 7.19 5.48
N VAL A 173 -3.35 6.49 6.53
CA VAL A 173 -3.18 6.88 7.91
C VAL A 173 -2.50 5.74 8.66
N ASN A 174 -1.50 6.08 9.47
CA ASN A 174 -0.81 5.15 10.36
C ASN A 174 -0.98 5.61 11.80
N LEU A 175 -1.12 4.66 12.72
CA LEU A 175 -1.29 4.88 14.15
C LEU A 175 -0.14 4.22 14.92
N PRO A 176 1.05 4.86 15.00
CA PRO A 176 2.19 4.30 15.72
C PRO A 176 1.86 3.93 17.17
N GLY A 177 2.19 2.71 17.57
CA GLY A 177 1.96 2.22 18.95
C GLY A 177 0.51 1.84 19.26
N VAL A 178 -0.41 1.92 18.29
CA VAL A 178 -1.79 1.44 18.44
C VAL A 178 -1.89 0.00 17.92
N VAL A 179 -2.51 -0.88 18.71
CA VAL A 179 -2.93 -2.19 18.23
C VAL A 179 -4.26 -2.01 17.51
N VAL A 180 -4.18 -1.80 16.19
CA VAL A 180 -5.36 -1.62 15.35
C VAL A 180 -6.11 -2.95 15.24
N ASP A 181 -7.38 -2.98 15.62
CA ASP A 181 -8.27 -4.14 15.55
C ASP A 181 -9.06 -4.15 14.23
N LEU A 182 -8.36 -4.36 13.13
CA LEU A 182 -8.95 -4.65 11.83
C LEU A 182 -8.76 -6.13 11.47
N PRO A 183 -9.64 -6.76 10.67
CA PRO A 183 -9.38 -8.11 10.15
C PRO A 183 -8.15 -8.08 9.24
N THR A 184 -7.28 -9.09 9.30
CA THR A 184 -6.06 -9.11 8.46
C THR A 184 -6.40 -9.28 6.98
N LEU A 185 -7.44 -10.07 6.68
CA LEU A 185 -8.04 -10.17 5.35
C LEU A 185 -9.36 -9.41 5.31
N THR A 186 -9.45 -8.41 4.43
CA THR A 186 -10.73 -7.77 4.13
C THR A 186 -11.58 -8.68 3.22
N ASP A 187 -12.89 -8.43 3.14
CA ASP A 187 -13.77 -9.16 2.19
C ASP A 187 -13.29 -9.01 0.75
N LYS A 188 -12.75 -7.82 0.41
CA LYS A 188 -12.11 -7.58 -0.89
C LYS A 188 -10.86 -8.45 -1.07
N ASP A 189 -10.00 -8.59 -0.07
CA ASP A 189 -8.81 -9.45 -0.20
C ASP A 189 -9.22 -10.91 -0.40
N LYS A 190 -10.26 -11.38 0.30
CA LYS A 190 -10.84 -12.72 0.12
C LYS A 190 -11.38 -12.90 -1.30
N GLU A 191 -12.08 -11.91 -1.83
CA GLU A 191 -12.56 -11.89 -3.21
C GLU A 191 -11.40 -11.91 -4.22
N ASP A 192 -10.39 -11.06 -4.04
CA ASP A 192 -9.21 -10.99 -4.91
C ASP A 192 -8.46 -12.33 -4.95
N ILE A 193 -8.28 -12.98 -3.80
CA ILE A 193 -7.63 -14.29 -3.71
C ILE A 193 -8.48 -15.38 -4.35
N LEU A 194 -9.76 -15.49 -3.98
CA LEU A 194 -10.62 -16.60 -4.40
C LEU A 194 -11.11 -16.49 -5.84
N GLN A 195 -11.41 -15.27 -6.30
CA GLN A 195 -12.00 -15.04 -7.62
C GLN A 195 -10.97 -14.71 -8.70
N TRP A 196 -9.82 -14.14 -8.33
CA TRP A 196 -8.76 -13.83 -9.29
C TRP A 196 -7.50 -14.67 -9.08
N GLY A 197 -6.97 -14.75 -7.87
CA GLY A 197 -5.70 -15.43 -7.57
C GLY A 197 -5.74 -16.94 -7.83
N VAL A 198 -6.68 -17.65 -7.20
CA VAL A 198 -6.81 -19.12 -7.29
C VAL A 198 -7.11 -19.58 -8.72
N PRO A 199 -8.09 -19.00 -9.46
CA PRO A 199 -8.36 -19.41 -10.85
C PRO A 199 -7.17 -19.18 -11.78
N ASN A 200 -6.38 -18.13 -11.54
CA ASN A 200 -5.18 -17.83 -12.31
C ASN A 200 -3.95 -18.62 -11.90
N LYS A 201 -4.01 -19.45 -10.84
CA LYS A 201 -2.88 -20.25 -10.35
C LYS A 201 -1.63 -19.41 -10.09
N ILE A 202 -1.81 -18.31 -9.36
CA ILE A 202 -0.69 -17.47 -8.91
C ILE A 202 0.27 -18.29 -8.03
N ASP A 203 1.53 -17.86 -7.96
CA ASP A 203 2.58 -18.60 -7.25
C ASP A 203 2.68 -18.19 -5.77
N MET A 204 2.35 -16.93 -5.45
CA MET A 204 2.56 -16.35 -4.14
C MET A 204 1.47 -15.36 -3.77
N ILE A 205 1.18 -15.27 -2.46
CA ILE A 205 0.39 -14.19 -1.87
C ILE A 205 1.27 -13.43 -0.88
N ALA A 206 1.41 -12.13 -1.07
CA ALA A 206 1.96 -11.21 -0.08
C ALA A 206 0.78 -10.63 0.71
N LEU A 207 0.61 -11.14 1.94
CA LEU A 207 -0.46 -10.70 2.84
C LEU A 207 -0.04 -9.42 3.57
N SER A 208 -0.71 -8.32 3.26
CA SER A 208 -0.47 -7.01 3.88
C SER A 208 -0.97 -6.96 5.33
N PHE A 209 -0.26 -6.20 6.18
CA PHE A 209 -0.61 -5.95 7.59
C PHE A 209 -0.74 -7.18 8.50
N VAL A 210 0.01 -8.26 8.21
CA VAL A 210 0.14 -9.41 9.13
C VAL A 210 0.72 -8.95 10.47
N ARG A 211 0.03 -9.26 11.56
CA ARG A 211 0.42 -8.86 12.94
C ARG A 211 0.85 -10.06 13.78
N LYS A 212 0.27 -11.23 13.54
CA LYS A 212 0.51 -12.46 14.32
C LYS A 212 0.43 -13.69 13.44
N GLY A 213 1.08 -14.78 13.86
CA GLY A 213 1.12 -16.03 13.09
C GLY A 213 -0.26 -16.64 12.79
N SER A 214 -1.25 -16.42 13.67
CA SER A 214 -2.62 -16.88 13.42
C SER A 214 -3.28 -16.20 12.22
N ASP A 215 -2.82 -15.02 11.82
CA ASP A 215 -3.35 -14.30 10.66
C ASP A 215 -3.01 -15.02 9.33
N LEU A 216 -1.98 -15.87 9.34
CA LEU A 216 -1.58 -16.69 8.18
C LEU A 216 -2.39 -18.00 8.08
N VAL A 217 -3.09 -18.37 9.16
CA VAL A 217 -3.88 -19.60 9.23
C VAL A 217 -5.32 -19.37 8.76
N GLU A 218 -5.82 -18.13 8.91
CA GLU A 218 -7.12 -17.68 8.36
C GLU A 218 -7.12 -17.71 6.82
#